data_AF-A0A9D5AA35-F1
#
_entry.id   AF-A0A9D5AA35-F1
#
_cell.length_a   1.000
_cell.length_b   1.000
_cell.length_c   1.000
_cell.angle_alpha   90.00
_cell.angle_beta   90.00
_cell.angle_gamma   90.00
#
_symmetry.space_group_name_H-M   'P 1'
#
loop_
_entity.id
_entity.type
_entity.pdbx_description
1 polymer ?
#
loop_
_entity_poly.entity_id
_entity_poly.type
_entity_poly.pdbx_seq_one_letter_code
_entity_poly.pdbx_strand_id
1 'polypeptide(L)'
;MAMAVAQQQRDNSIERHIDSSGKYVRYTAEQIEALEKVYVECSKPSSLRRQQLIRECPVLGNIEPKQIKVWFQNRRCREKQRK
;
A
#
# COMPACT_ATOMS: atom_id res chain seq x y z
N MET A 1 16.40 -24.79 12.83
CA MET A 1 15.08 -24.13 12.95
C MET A 1 14.82 -23.37 11.67
N ALA A 2 13.93 -23.89 10.82
CA ALA A 2 13.63 -23.32 9.51
C ALA A 2 12.75 -22.08 9.68
N MET A 3 13.29 -20.91 9.35
CA MET A 3 12.53 -19.66 9.28
C MET A 3 11.60 -19.74 8.07
N ALA A 4 10.29 -19.85 8.32
CA ALA A 4 9.25 -19.80 7.31
C ALA A 4 9.29 -18.44 6.59
N VAL A 5 9.97 -18.40 5.44
CA VAL A 5 9.91 -17.27 4.52
C VAL A 5 8.54 -17.33 3.86
N ALA A 6 7.60 -16.53 4.39
CA ALA A 6 6.32 -16.30 3.75
C ALA A 6 6.56 -15.77 2.34
N GLN A 7 6.37 -16.66 1.36
CA GLN A 7 6.54 -16.42 -0.08
C GLN A 7 5.49 -15.42 -0.53
N GLN A 8 5.84 -14.13 -0.41
CA GLN A 8 4.93 -13.05 -0.73
C GLN A 8 4.99 -12.83 -2.24
N GLN A 9 3.96 -13.36 -2.91
CA GLN A 9 3.64 -13.20 -4.33
C GLN A 9 4.28 -11.96 -4.94
N ARG A 10 5.43 -12.16 -5.61
CA ARG A 10 6.07 -11.15 -6.47
C ARG A 10 5.27 -11.09 -7.76
N ASP A 11 4.15 -10.39 -7.71
CA ASP A 11 3.44 -9.92 -8.89
C ASP A 11 4.28 -8.80 -9.51
N ASN A 12 5.27 -9.22 -10.32
CA ASN A 12 6.23 -8.38 -11.01
C ASN A 12 5.57 -7.81 -12.28
N SER A 13 4.64 -6.87 -12.10
CA SER A 13 4.24 -6.00 -13.20
C SER A 13 4.78 -4.61 -12.92
N ILE A 14 5.87 -4.27 -13.61
CA ILE A 14 6.53 -2.95 -13.62
C ILE A 14 5.65 -1.95 -14.39
N GLU A 15 4.36 -1.92 -14.06
CA GLU A 15 3.46 -0.88 -14.52
C GLU A 15 3.80 0.33 -13.67
N ARG A 16 4.56 1.26 -14.24
CA ARG A 16 4.91 2.54 -13.63
C ARG A 16 3.62 3.10 -13.03
N HIS A 17 3.57 3.13 -11.70
CA HIS A 17 2.37 3.44 -10.93
C HIS A 17 2.06 4.92 -11.05
N ILE A 18 1.43 5.21 -12.17
CA ILE A 18 1.09 6.52 -12.67
C ILE A 18 -0.30 6.86 -12.12
N ASP A 19 -0.48 8.09 -11.65
CA ASP A 19 -1.80 8.64 -11.32
C ASP A 19 -2.65 8.75 -12.60
N SER A 20 -3.95 9.01 -12.47
CA SER A 20 -4.86 9.16 -13.61
C SER A 20 -4.39 10.20 -14.65
N SER A 21 -3.45 11.08 -14.29
CA SER A 21 -2.85 12.13 -15.13
C SER A 21 -1.49 11.78 -15.74
N GLY A 22 -0.99 10.54 -15.63
CA GLY A 22 0.28 10.18 -16.27
C GLY A 22 1.54 10.31 -15.39
N LYS A 23 1.43 10.82 -14.16
CA LYS A 23 2.59 11.21 -13.33
C LYS A 23 2.75 10.30 -12.11
N TYR A 24 3.90 10.40 -11.44
CA TYR A 24 4.11 9.67 -10.18
C TYR A 24 3.15 10.17 -9.11
N VAL A 25 2.46 9.23 -8.45
CA VAL A 25 1.60 9.55 -7.30
C VAL A 25 2.45 10.12 -6.16
N ARG A 26 2.09 11.32 -5.72
CA ARG A 26 2.64 11.95 -4.52
C ARG A 26 1.55 12.06 -3.47
N TYR A 27 1.71 11.29 -2.38
CA TYR A 27 0.76 11.29 -1.28
C TYR A 27 0.94 12.52 -0.39
N THR A 28 -0.18 13.07 0.10
CA THR A 28 -0.17 14.13 1.13
C THR A 28 0.15 13.56 2.51
N ALA A 29 0.50 14.41 3.48
CA ALA A 29 0.76 13.97 4.85
C ALA A 29 -0.44 13.24 5.47
N GLU A 30 -1.65 13.78 5.29
CA GLU A 30 -2.90 13.14 5.75
C GLU A 30 -3.14 11.77 5.11
N GLN A 31 -2.83 11.62 3.82
CA GLN A 31 -2.94 10.32 3.14
C GLN A 31 -1.94 9.30 3.70
N ILE A 32 -0.69 9.73 3.95
CA ILE A 32 0.33 8.88 4.56
C ILE A 32 -0.08 8.47 5.97
N GLU A 33 -0.56 9.40 6.79
CA GLU A 33 -0.99 9.12 8.16
C GLU A 33 -2.15 8.12 8.22
N ALA A 34 -3.15 8.27 7.34
CA ALA A 34 -4.24 7.31 7.21
C ALA A 34 -3.74 5.92 6.79
N LEU A 35 -2.83 5.84 5.82
CA LEU A 35 -2.24 4.57 5.38
C LEU A 35 -1.38 3.91 6.47
N GLU A 36 -0.63 4.69 7.25
CA GLU A 36 0.16 4.21 8.38
C GLU A 36 -0.71 3.70 9.53
N LYS A 37 -1.79 4.40 9.87
CA LYS A 37 -2.76 3.94 10.87
C LYS A 37 -3.29 2.54 10.53
N VAL A 38 -3.71 2.36 9.27
CA VAL A 38 -4.18 1.06 8.78
C VAL A 38 -3.07 0.02 8.77
N TYR A 39 -1.83 0.41 8.49
CA TYR A 39 -0.69 -0.51 8.49
C TYR A 39 -0.41 -1.10 9.88
N VAL A 40 -0.57 -0.31 10.94
CA VAL A 40 -0.45 -0.78 12.33
C VAL A 40 -1.54 -1.81 12.65
N GLU A 41 -2.76 -1.58 12.19
CA GLU A 41 -3.89 -2.50 12.40
C GLU A 41 -3.77 -3.77 11.55
N CYS A 42 -3.32 -3.65 10.30
CA CYS A 42 -3.16 -4.77 9.38
C CYS A 42 -2.05 -4.52 8.36
N SER A 43 -0.92 -5.20 8.52
CA SER A 43 0.23 -5.11 7.60
C SER A 43 -0.03 -5.73 6.21
N LYS A 44 -1.16 -6.43 6.03
CA LYS A 44 -1.56 -7.13 4.80
C LYS A 44 -3.06 -6.96 4.53
N PRO A 45 -3.52 -5.75 4.17
CA PRO A 45 -4.94 -5.54 3.88
C PRO A 45 -5.39 -6.40 2.69
N SER A 46 -6.50 -7.11 2.87
CA SER A 46 -7.16 -7.88 1.81
C SER A 46 -7.71 -6.95 0.73
N SER A 47 -8.08 -7.49 -0.45
CA SER A 47 -8.63 -6.65 -1.53
C SER A 47 -9.90 -5.90 -1.10
N LEU A 48 -10.77 -6.57 -0.33
CA LEU A 48 -11.97 -5.98 0.24
C LEU A 48 -11.61 -4.83 1.19
N ARG A 49 -10.63 -5.03 2.07
CA ARG A 49 -10.18 -3.99 3.00
C ARG A 49 -9.63 -2.78 2.25
N ARG A 50 -8.86 -2.97 1.18
CA ARG A 50 -8.37 -1.85 0.33
C ARG A 50 -9.51 -1.04 -0.29
N GLN A 51 -10.57 -1.69 -0.76
CA GLN A 51 -11.75 -0.99 -1.31
C GLN A 51 -12.53 -0.25 -0.22
N GLN A 52 -12.65 -0.84 0.96
CA GLN A 52 -13.27 -0.19 2.12
C GLN A 52 -12.51 1.08 2.52
N LEU A 53 -11.18 1.06 2.56
CA LEU A 53 -10.37 2.23 2.93
C LEU A 53 -10.63 3.44 2.04
N ILE A 54 -10.82 3.24 0.74
CA ILE A 54 -11.14 4.31 -0.21
C ILE A 54 -12.51 4.92 0.10
N ARG A 55 -13.46 4.11 0.60
CA ARG A 55 -14.82 4.54 0.97
C ARG A 55 -14.88 5.15 2.37
N GLU A 56 -14.13 4.58 3.32
CA GLU A 56 -14.10 4.97 4.74
C GLU A 56 -13.23 6.20 4.98
N CYS A 57 -12.19 6.41 4.16
CA CYS A 57 -11.27 7.54 4.28
C CYS A 57 -11.39 8.43 3.03
N PRO A 58 -12.15 9.55 3.10
CA PRO A 58 -12.30 10.48 1.98
C PRO A 58 -10.97 11.00 1.43
N VAL A 59 -9.96 11.15 2.31
CA VAL A 59 -8.59 11.53 1.94
C VAL A 59 -7.91 10.53 1.00
N LEU A 60 -8.29 9.24 1.07
CA LEU A 60 -7.84 8.18 0.18
C LEU A 60 -8.79 7.97 -1.01
N GLY A 61 -9.88 8.75 -1.12
CA GLY A 61 -10.91 8.60 -2.15
C GLY A 61 -10.38 8.76 -3.58
N ASN A 62 -9.33 9.57 -3.75
CA ASN A 62 -8.65 9.78 -5.03
C ASN A 62 -7.51 8.77 -5.29
N ILE A 63 -7.36 7.74 -4.46
CA ILE A 63 -6.31 6.74 -4.57
C ILE A 63 -6.91 5.42 -5.07
N GLU A 64 -6.34 4.86 -6.13
CA GLU A 64 -6.80 3.58 -6.65
C GLU A 64 -6.40 2.40 -5.74
N PRO A 65 -7.18 1.30 -5.71
CA PRO A 65 -6.86 0.10 -4.93
C PRO A 65 -5.46 -0.48 -5.25
N LYS A 66 -5.00 -0.32 -6.50
CA LYS A 66 -3.67 -0.73 -6.96
C LYS A 66 -2.56 0.10 -6.29
N GLN A 67 -2.74 1.41 -6.16
CA GLN A 67 -1.82 2.31 -5.49
C GLN A 67 -1.69 1.95 -4.00
N ILE A 68 -2.80 1.63 -3.34
CA ILE A 68 -2.80 1.12 -1.96
C ILE A 68 -1.99 -0.18 -1.86
N LYS A 69 -2.25 -1.18 -2.73
CA LYS A 69 -1.45 -2.44 -2.75
C LYS A 69 0.05 -2.16 -2.79
N VAL A 70 0.49 -1.26 -3.65
CA VAL A 70 1.90 -0.89 -3.86
C VAL A 70 2.46 -0.17 -2.65
N TRP A 71 1.71 0.77 -2.09
CA TRP A 71 2.14 1.49 -0.89
C TRP A 71 2.42 0.52 0.26
N PHE A 72 1.53 -0.46 0.51
CA PHE A 72 1.73 -1.49 1.54
C PHE A 72 2.89 -2.44 1.20
N GLN A 73 3.16 -2.73 -0.07
CA GLN A 73 4.37 -3.48 -0.48
C GLN A 73 5.64 -2.67 -0.17
N ASN A 74 5.70 -1.41 -0.59
CA ASN A 74 6.83 -0.52 -0.37
C ASN A 74 7.07 -0.26 1.12
N ARG A 75 6.02 -0.08 1.91
CA ARG A 75 6.11 0.15 3.36
C ARG A 75 6.76 -1.03 4.08
N ARG A 76 6.40 -2.27 3.71
CA ARG A 76 7.02 -3.49 4.25
C ARG A 76 8.48 -3.64 3.82
N CYS A 77 8.78 -3.36 2.54
CA CYS A 77 10.16 -3.39 2.05
C CYS A 77 11.04 -2.37 2.80
N ARG A 78 10.55 -1.15 3.02
CA ARG A 78 11.25 -0.13 3.80
C ARG A 78 11.45 -0.53 5.27
N GLU A 79 10.44 -1.10 5.91
CA GLU A 79 10.55 -1.60 7.29
C GLU A 79 11.64 -2.66 7.42
N LYS A 80 11.69 -3.60 6.47
CA LYS A 80 12.73 -4.65 6.44
C LYS A 80 14.13 -4.06 6.24
N GLN A 81 14.29 -2.94 5.53
CA GLN A 81 15.60 -2.32 5.31
C GLN A 81 16.06 -1.41 6.46
N ARG A 82 15.14 -0.92 7.31
CA ARG A 82 15.49 -0.06 8.46
C ARG A 82 15.91 -0.85 9.70
N LYS A 83 15.88 -2.18 9.63
CA LYS A 83 16.14 -3.11 10.73
C LYS A 83 17.36 -3.96 10.41
#